data_AF-A0A2E1ML67-F1
#
_entry.id   AF-A0A2E1ML67-F1
#
_cell.length_a   1.000
_cell.length_b   1.000
_cell.length_c   1.000
_cell.angle_alpha   90.00
_cell.angle_beta   90.00
_cell.angle_gamma   90.00
#
_symmetry.space_group_name_H-M   'P 1'
#
loop_
_entity.id
_entity.type
_entity.pdbx_description
1 polymer ?
#
loop_
_entity_poly.entity_id
_entity_poly.type
_entity_poly.pdbx_seq_one_letter_code
_entity_poly.pdbx_strand_id
1 'polypeptide(L)'
;MVSAATFHAAIVEITIGSLTLAVICNLLCLQFAFPMPFDKLKLSENVLITMDRAALMGALLGSVMMPFAIFTGTLSVSGNPAGSELLYNKFLYSGLAFGFWASYLIGRIRMGSELWKNKGYNLLQVFTSIFAFTMTITVASIGGKIVRNESILDLLPFWLPIEKTIIINPIISSLLIIIGIYSMTIMYKMKDSVE
;
A
#
# COMPACT_ATOMS: atom_id res chain seq x y z
N MET A 1 21.00 -2.01 -24.18
CA MET A 1 20.88 -1.32 -22.87
C MET A 1 19.40 -1.08 -22.63
N VAL A 2 18.87 -1.44 -21.46
CA VAL A 2 17.46 -1.15 -21.10
C VAL A 2 17.35 0.33 -20.77
N SER A 3 16.35 1.04 -21.30
CA SER A 3 16.17 2.46 -21.01
C SER A 3 15.79 2.67 -19.54
N ALA A 4 16.15 3.81 -18.95
CA ALA A 4 15.78 4.15 -17.57
C ALA A 4 14.25 4.10 -17.35
N ALA A 5 13.47 4.50 -18.36
CA ALA A 5 12.02 4.44 -18.33
C ALA A 5 11.48 3.00 -18.32
N THR A 6 12.06 2.10 -19.12
CA THR A 6 11.69 0.68 -19.15
C THR A 6 12.06 -0.01 -17.85
N PHE A 7 13.23 0.32 -17.29
CA PHE A 7 13.66 -0.22 -16.00
C PHE A 7 12.74 0.27 -14.86
N HIS A 8 12.40 1.56 -14.83
CA HIS A 8 11.44 2.10 -13.87
C HIS A 8 10.08 1.40 -13.97
N ALA A 9 9.55 1.23 -15.18
CA ALA A 9 8.27 0.56 -15.41
C ALA A 9 8.29 -0.88 -14.87
N ALA A 10 9.34 -1.66 -15.14
CA ALA A 10 9.47 -3.02 -14.65
C ALA A 10 9.46 -3.09 -13.10
N ILE A 11 10.18 -2.18 -12.44
CA ILE A 11 10.20 -2.13 -10.96
C ILE A 11 8.83 -1.72 -10.39
N VAL A 12 8.14 -0.78 -11.05
CA VAL A 12 6.77 -0.38 -10.66
C VAL A 12 5.79 -1.54 -10.82
N GLU A 13 5.85 -2.30 -11.92
CA GLU A 13 4.98 -3.45 -12.16
C GLU A 13 5.18 -4.55 -11.10
N ILE A 14 6.44 -4.88 -10.76
CA ILE A 14 6.73 -5.83 -9.68
C ILE A 14 6.19 -5.30 -8.34
N THR A 15 6.40 -4.02 -8.04
CA THR A 15 5.93 -3.39 -6.80
C THR A 15 4.41 -3.45 -6.70
N ILE A 16 3.70 -2.90 -7.68
CA ILE A 16 2.23 -2.82 -7.66
C ILE A 16 1.61 -4.22 -7.73
N GLY A 17 2.14 -5.12 -8.57
CA GLY A 17 1.65 -6.49 -8.69
C GLY A 17 1.74 -7.25 -7.37
N SER A 18 2.89 -7.15 -6.68
CA SER A 18 3.11 -7.81 -5.39
C SER A 18 2.19 -7.28 -4.29
N LEU A 19 2.00 -5.96 -4.24
CA LEU A 19 1.14 -5.30 -3.26
C LEU A 19 -0.36 -5.55 -3.54
N THR A 20 -0.75 -5.63 -4.82
CA THR A 20 -2.11 -5.98 -5.22
C THR A 20 -2.46 -7.40 -4.76
N LEU A 21 -1.56 -8.36 -5.01
CA LEU A 21 -1.71 -9.74 -4.53
C LEU A 21 -1.85 -9.75 -3.00
N ALA A 22 -1.05 -8.95 -2.30
CA ALA A 22 -1.10 -8.88 -0.84
C ALA A 22 -2.47 -8.43 -0.32
N VAL A 23 -3.05 -7.38 -0.90
CA VAL A 23 -4.38 -6.90 -0.49
C VAL A 23 -5.46 -7.93 -0.78
N ILE A 24 -5.47 -8.52 -1.97
CA ILE A 24 -6.48 -9.53 -2.34
C ILE A 24 -6.44 -10.70 -1.35
N CYS A 25 -5.25 -11.23 -1.09
CA CYS A 25 -5.09 -12.33 -0.14
C CYS A 25 -5.48 -11.93 1.29
N ASN A 26 -5.18 -10.70 1.74
CA ASN A 26 -5.62 -10.20 3.05
C ASN A 26 -7.13 -10.07 3.18
N LEU A 27 -7.81 -9.61 2.12
CA LEU A 27 -9.27 -9.56 2.09
C LEU A 27 -9.88 -10.96 2.23
N LEU A 28 -9.27 -11.97 1.61
CA LEU A 28 -9.69 -13.36 1.79
C LEU A 28 -9.45 -13.86 3.23
N CYS A 29 -8.37 -13.40 3.88
CA CYS A 29 -8.06 -13.75 5.28
C CYS A 29 -9.04 -13.15 6.30
N LEU A 30 -9.94 -12.24 5.91
CA LEU A 30 -11.08 -11.83 6.76
C LEU A 30 -11.91 -13.03 7.22
N GLN A 31 -11.99 -14.08 6.38
CA GLN A 31 -12.79 -15.27 6.64
C GLN A 31 -12.34 -16.04 7.89
N PHE A 32 -11.11 -15.86 8.37
CA PHE A 32 -10.65 -16.46 9.64
C PHE A 32 -11.50 -16.00 10.84
N ALA A 33 -11.90 -14.72 10.87
CA ALA A 33 -12.67 -14.14 11.98
C ALA A 33 -14.15 -13.90 11.63
N PHE A 34 -14.45 -13.78 10.34
CA PHE A 34 -15.78 -13.49 9.80
C PHE A 34 -16.16 -14.53 8.74
N PRO A 35 -16.66 -15.71 9.16
CA PRO A 35 -17.06 -16.74 8.20
C PRO A 35 -18.15 -16.20 7.28
N MET A 36 -17.99 -16.46 5.98
CA MET A 36 -18.95 -16.02 4.97
C MET A 36 -20.30 -16.73 5.14
N PRO A 37 -21.43 -16.03 4.93
CA PRO A 37 -22.76 -16.62 5.06
C PRO A 37 -23.10 -17.59 3.92
N PHE A 38 -22.35 -17.57 2.82
CA PHE A 38 -22.56 -18.44 1.66
C PHE A 38 -21.54 -19.58 1.64
N ASP A 39 -22.00 -20.83 1.78
CA ASP A 39 -21.14 -22.02 1.81
C ASP A 39 -20.24 -22.15 0.57
N LYS A 40 -20.68 -21.66 -0.60
CA LYS A 40 -19.90 -21.71 -1.85
C LYS A 40 -18.68 -20.78 -1.86
N LEU A 41 -18.66 -19.75 -1.02
CA LEU A 41 -17.55 -18.77 -0.92
C LEU A 41 -16.66 -19.02 0.29
N LYS A 42 -17.01 -20.02 1.11
CA LYS A 42 -16.23 -20.39 2.29
C LYS A 42 -14.97 -21.11 1.84
N LEU A 43 -13.82 -20.50 2.16
CA LEU A 43 -12.52 -21.10 1.89
C LEU A 43 -12.16 -22.11 2.99
N SER A 44 -11.42 -23.14 2.60
CA SER A 44 -10.85 -24.07 3.59
C SER A 44 -9.72 -23.40 4.36
N GLU A 45 -9.48 -23.86 5.59
CA GLU A 45 -8.43 -23.31 6.45
C GLU A 45 -7.05 -23.38 5.81
N ASN A 46 -6.73 -24.48 5.11
CA ASN A 46 -5.47 -24.64 4.38
C ASN A 46 -5.30 -23.58 3.27
N VAL A 47 -6.40 -23.24 2.57
CA VAL A 47 -6.37 -22.18 1.54
C VAL A 47 -6.14 -20.83 2.20
N LEU A 48 -6.82 -20.54 3.32
CA LEU A 48 -6.64 -19.29 4.06
C LEU A 48 -5.22 -19.12 4.60
N ILE A 49 -4.59 -20.18 5.12
CA ILE A 49 -3.18 -20.16 5.53
C ILE A 49 -2.25 -19.88 4.33
N THR A 50 -2.57 -20.46 3.17
CA THR A 50 -1.81 -20.20 1.94
C THR A 50 -1.96 -18.75 1.48
N MET A 51 -3.17 -18.19 1.57
CA MET A 51 -3.43 -16.77 1.28
C MET A 51 -2.68 -15.86 2.24
N ASP A 52 -2.66 -16.14 3.55
CA ASP A 52 -1.89 -15.35 4.52
C ASP A 52 -0.39 -15.32 4.18
N ARG A 53 0.19 -16.47 3.83
CA ARG A 53 1.60 -16.57 3.42
C ARG A 53 1.85 -15.80 2.12
N ALA A 54 0.97 -15.95 1.13
CA ALA A 54 1.06 -15.20 -0.12
C ALA A 54 0.96 -13.69 0.13
N ALA A 55 0.08 -13.27 1.05
CA ALA A 55 -0.09 -11.87 1.41
C ALA A 55 1.16 -11.29 2.06
N LEU A 56 1.75 -12.02 3.00
CA LEU A 56 2.99 -11.63 3.66
C LEU A 56 4.14 -11.52 2.66
N MET A 57 4.31 -12.51 1.78
CA MET A 57 5.38 -12.51 0.77
C MET A 57 5.18 -11.41 -0.27
N GLY A 58 3.95 -11.18 -0.73
CA GLY A 58 3.62 -10.08 -1.65
C GLY A 58 3.88 -8.71 -1.03
N ALA A 59 3.47 -8.52 0.23
CA ALA A 59 3.73 -7.29 0.97
C ALA A 59 5.24 -7.07 1.17
N LEU A 60 5.99 -8.13 1.49
CA LEU A 60 7.43 -8.06 1.68
C LEU A 60 8.14 -7.68 0.38
N LEU A 61 7.89 -8.40 -0.70
CA LEU A 61 8.48 -8.14 -2.02
C LEU A 61 8.15 -6.73 -2.49
N GLY A 62 6.87 -6.34 -2.42
CA GLY A 62 6.43 -5.01 -2.82
C GLY A 62 7.06 -3.90 -1.98
N SER A 63 7.18 -4.09 -0.67
CA SER A 63 7.82 -3.12 0.22
C SER A 63 9.32 -2.98 -0.04
N VAL A 64 10.02 -4.07 -0.35
CA VAL A 64 11.45 -4.04 -0.70
C VAL A 64 11.67 -3.36 -2.05
N MET A 65 10.77 -3.58 -3.03
CA MET A 65 10.86 -2.98 -4.36
C MET A 65 10.42 -1.50 -4.39
N MET A 66 9.58 -1.06 -3.44
CA MET A 66 9.04 0.30 -3.39
C MET A 66 10.13 1.40 -3.34
N PRO A 67 11.18 1.33 -2.50
CA PRO A 67 12.30 2.27 -2.55
C PRO A 67 12.93 2.36 -3.94
N PHE A 68 13.14 1.24 -4.61
CA PHE A 68 13.68 1.23 -5.98
C PHE A 68 12.71 1.89 -6.96
N ALA A 69 11.40 1.67 -6.84
CA ALA A 69 10.39 2.35 -7.65
C ALA A 69 10.43 3.88 -7.45
N ILE A 70 10.62 4.33 -6.20
CA ILE A 70 10.75 5.75 -5.85
C ILE A 70 12.03 6.34 -6.49
N PHE A 71 13.19 5.71 -6.28
CA PHE A 71 14.47 6.20 -6.81
C PHE A 71 14.53 6.18 -8.34
N THR A 72 14.08 5.11 -8.98
CA THR A 72 14.07 5.04 -10.44
C THR A 72 13.07 6.04 -11.04
N GLY A 73 12.00 6.34 -10.32
CA GLY A 73 10.98 7.30 -10.74
C GLY A 73 11.42 8.76 -10.67
N THR A 74 12.40 9.11 -9.83
CA THR A 74 13.00 10.46 -9.85
C THR A 74 13.99 10.60 -11.00
N LEU A 75 14.72 9.53 -11.32
CA LEU A 75 15.70 9.48 -12.42
C LEU A 75 15.04 9.45 -13.81
N SER A 76 13.80 8.97 -13.92
CA SER A 76 13.07 8.88 -15.19
C SER A 76 12.34 10.16 -15.61
N VAL A 77 12.34 11.21 -14.79
CA VAL A 77 11.69 12.50 -15.12
C VAL A 77 12.63 13.33 -15.99
N SER A 78 12.25 13.54 -17.25
CA SER A 78 12.93 14.48 -18.14
C SER A 78 12.38 15.91 -17.94
N GLY A 79 13.14 16.79 -17.27
CA GLY A 79 12.76 18.20 -17.06
C GLY A 79 13.20 18.75 -15.70
N ASN A 80 12.94 20.04 -15.43
CA ASN A 80 13.28 20.66 -14.14
C ASN A 80 12.38 20.10 -13.02
N PRO A 81 12.90 19.29 -12.08
CA PRO A 81 12.09 18.63 -11.04
C PRO A 81 11.65 19.60 -9.94
N ALA A 82 12.33 20.76 -9.85
CA ALA A 82 12.12 21.76 -8.82
C ALA A 82 10.97 22.69 -9.20
N GLY A 83 9.73 22.30 -8.89
CA GLY A 83 8.60 23.23 -8.94
C GLY A 83 7.22 22.63 -9.20
N SER A 84 7.09 21.35 -9.53
CA SER A 84 5.76 20.76 -9.72
C SER A 84 5.19 20.26 -8.40
N GLU A 85 4.08 20.87 -7.99
CA GLU A 85 3.24 20.48 -6.84
C GLU A 85 2.89 18.98 -6.86
N LEU A 86 2.81 18.43 -8.08
CA LEU A 86 2.54 17.04 -8.37
C LEU A 86 3.69 16.11 -7.94
N LEU A 87 4.96 16.52 -8.06
CA LEU A 87 6.12 15.75 -7.58
C LEU A 87 6.16 15.70 -6.04
N TYR A 88 5.83 16.82 -5.39
CA TYR A 88 5.77 16.90 -3.93
C TYR A 88 4.74 15.91 -3.37
N ASN A 89 3.52 15.94 -3.92
CA ASN A 89 2.47 15.00 -3.53
C ASN A 89 2.89 13.55 -3.81
N LYS A 90 3.55 13.26 -4.95
CA LYS A 90 4.07 11.92 -5.26
C LYS A 90 5.05 11.43 -4.19
N PHE A 91 5.99 12.26 -3.77
CA PHE A 91 6.97 11.90 -2.74
C PHE A 91 6.29 11.65 -1.38
N LEU A 92 5.38 12.54 -0.98
CA LEU A 92 4.63 12.40 0.27
C LEU A 92 3.81 11.11 0.31
N TYR A 93 3.00 10.84 -0.72
CA TYR A 93 2.18 9.63 -0.77
C TYR A 93 3.05 8.37 -0.85
N SER A 94 4.23 8.43 -1.45
CA SER A 94 5.18 7.31 -1.48
C SER A 94 5.70 6.98 -0.07
N GLY A 95 6.02 8.01 0.73
CA GLY A 95 6.42 7.84 2.13
C GLY A 95 5.29 7.27 2.99
N LEU A 96 4.06 7.74 2.81
CA LEU A 96 2.89 7.21 3.52
C LEU A 96 2.59 5.75 3.13
N ALA A 97 2.62 5.44 1.84
CA ALA A 97 2.44 4.07 1.35
C ALA A 97 3.48 3.14 1.98
N PHE A 98 4.76 3.52 1.94
CA PHE A 98 5.83 2.75 2.56
C PHE A 98 5.60 2.57 4.07
N GLY A 99 5.19 3.65 4.76
CA GLY A 99 4.95 3.62 6.19
C GLY A 99 3.83 2.66 6.60
N PHE A 100 2.69 2.69 5.89
CA PHE A 100 1.59 1.75 6.15
C PHE A 100 1.95 0.31 5.79
N TRP A 101 2.69 0.07 4.71
CA TRP A 101 3.16 -1.28 4.37
C TRP A 101 4.17 -1.82 5.40
N ALA A 102 5.07 -0.99 5.91
CA ALA A 102 5.96 -1.36 7.00
C ALA A 102 5.18 -1.65 8.29
N SER A 103 4.17 -0.83 8.63
CA SER A 103 3.27 -1.08 9.76
C SER A 103 2.53 -2.42 9.62
N TYR A 104 2.00 -2.72 8.43
CA TYR A 104 1.41 -4.00 8.10
C TYR A 104 2.39 -5.17 8.31
N LEU A 105 3.62 -5.07 7.78
CA LEU A 105 4.64 -6.12 7.90
C LEU A 105 5.04 -6.35 9.36
N ILE A 106 5.28 -5.28 10.12
CA ILE A 106 5.60 -5.36 11.56
C ILE A 106 4.47 -6.07 12.31
N GLY A 107 3.22 -5.68 12.05
CA GLY A 107 2.04 -6.31 12.65
C GLY A 107 1.96 -7.81 12.35
N ARG A 108 2.13 -8.21 11.08
CA ARG A 108 2.12 -9.64 10.70
C ARG A 108 3.27 -10.42 11.33
N ILE A 109 4.50 -9.91 11.23
CA ILE A 109 5.71 -10.61 11.70
C ILE A 109 5.69 -10.78 13.22
N ARG A 110 5.20 -9.78 13.97
CA ARG A 110 5.16 -9.85 15.43
C ARG A 110 4.03 -10.71 15.99
N MET A 111 2.83 -10.60 15.42
CA MET A 111 1.63 -11.26 15.98
C MET A 111 1.37 -12.65 15.40
N GLY A 112 2.04 -13.03 14.30
CA GLY A 112 1.94 -14.37 13.71
C GLY A 112 0.53 -14.72 13.21
N SER A 113 0.26 -15.99 12.90
CA SER A 113 -1.03 -16.44 12.37
C SER A 113 -2.21 -16.22 13.32
N GLU A 114 -1.96 -16.09 14.62
CA GLU A 114 -2.98 -15.88 15.64
C GLU A 114 -3.70 -14.53 15.50
N LEU A 115 -3.06 -13.53 14.88
CA LEU A 115 -3.66 -12.24 14.55
C LEU A 115 -5.01 -12.39 13.85
N TRP A 116 -5.12 -13.38 12.96
CA TRP A 116 -6.31 -13.56 12.12
C TRP A 116 -7.52 -14.10 12.87
N LYS A 117 -7.32 -14.73 14.04
CA LYS A 117 -8.41 -15.29 14.85
C LYS A 117 -9.13 -14.23 15.66
N ASN A 118 -8.44 -13.15 16.04
CA ASN A 118 -9.05 -12.04 16.74
C ASN A 118 -9.73 -11.08 15.74
N LYS A 119 -11.04 -10.87 15.89
CA LYS A 119 -11.83 -9.98 15.02
C LYS A 119 -11.25 -8.56 14.90
N GLY A 120 -10.78 -7.98 16.01
CA GLY A 120 -10.25 -6.62 16.03
C GLY A 120 -8.92 -6.50 15.28
N TYR A 121 -7.98 -7.41 15.56
CA TYR A 121 -6.67 -7.39 14.90
C TYR A 121 -6.74 -7.80 13.43
N ASN A 122 -7.61 -8.75 13.09
CA ASN A 122 -7.91 -9.12 11.71
C ASN A 122 -8.39 -7.89 10.91
N LEU A 123 -9.42 -7.17 11.40
CA LEU A 123 -9.90 -5.95 10.75
C LEU A 123 -8.81 -4.88 10.64
N LEU A 124 -8.08 -4.62 11.72
CA LEU A 124 -7.01 -3.62 11.73
C LEU A 124 -5.95 -3.91 10.66
N GLN A 125 -5.56 -5.18 10.54
CA GLN A 125 -4.56 -5.62 9.57
C GLN A 125 -5.03 -5.45 8.13
N VAL A 126 -6.30 -5.81 7.86
CA VAL A 126 -6.91 -5.66 6.54
C VAL A 126 -7.07 -4.19 6.19
N PHE A 127 -7.61 -3.37 7.08
CA PHE A 127 -7.73 -1.93 6.87
C PHE A 127 -6.37 -1.28 6.61
N THR A 128 -5.35 -1.65 7.38
CA THR A 128 -3.98 -1.15 7.16
C THR A 128 -3.51 -1.47 5.74
N SER A 129 -3.74 -2.69 5.26
CA SER A 129 -3.37 -3.08 3.88
C SER A 129 -4.16 -2.31 2.81
N ILE A 130 -5.46 -2.07 3.02
CA ILE A 130 -6.30 -1.28 2.11
C ILE A 130 -5.81 0.17 2.05
N PHE A 131 -5.56 0.80 3.21
CA PHE A 131 -5.05 2.17 3.26
C PHE A 131 -3.66 2.27 2.61
N ALA A 132 -2.76 1.33 2.90
CA ALA A 132 -1.44 1.28 2.28
C ALA A 132 -1.52 1.19 0.74
N PHE A 133 -2.43 0.36 0.24
CA PHE A 133 -2.63 0.18 -1.19
C PHE A 133 -3.32 1.36 -1.86
N THR A 134 -4.29 2.01 -1.20
CA THR A 134 -4.87 3.27 -1.68
C THR A 134 -3.79 4.31 -1.89
N MET A 135 -2.88 4.50 -0.91
CA MET A 135 -1.74 5.41 -1.07
C MET A 135 -0.83 4.99 -2.24
N THR A 136 -0.61 3.68 -2.41
CA THR A 136 0.18 3.12 -3.51
C THR A 136 -0.45 3.43 -4.89
N ILE A 137 -1.76 3.26 -5.05
CA ILE A 137 -2.49 3.58 -6.28
C ILE A 137 -2.48 5.09 -6.54
N THR A 138 -2.59 5.92 -5.51
CA THR A 138 -2.51 7.38 -5.66
C THR A 138 -1.14 7.79 -6.21
N VAL A 139 -0.04 7.22 -5.69
CA VAL A 139 1.31 7.44 -6.24
C VAL A 139 1.41 7.01 -7.71
N ALA A 140 0.88 5.83 -8.03
CA ALA A 140 0.89 5.30 -9.39
C ALA A 140 0.08 6.19 -10.35
N SER A 141 -1.08 6.68 -9.91
CA SER A 141 -1.95 7.58 -10.68
C SER A 141 -1.29 8.93 -10.93
N ILE A 142 -0.62 9.49 -9.91
CA ILE A 142 0.19 10.71 -10.09
C ILE A 142 1.32 10.47 -11.10
N GLY A 143 1.99 9.32 -11.02
CA GLY A 143 3.01 8.91 -11.99
C GLY A 143 2.49 8.81 -13.42
N GLY A 144 1.32 8.19 -13.61
CA GLY A 144 0.64 8.13 -14.90
C GLY A 144 0.32 9.52 -15.44
N LYS A 145 -0.18 10.42 -14.59
CA LYS A 145 -0.53 11.78 -14.99
C LYS A 145 0.69 12.61 -15.42
N ILE A 146 1.85 12.42 -14.77
CA ILE A 146 3.12 13.07 -15.15
C ILE A 146 3.60 12.62 -16.54
N VAL A 147 3.51 11.31 -16.84
CA VAL A 147 4.16 10.73 -18.04
C VAL A 147 3.21 10.66 -19.25
N ARG A 148 1.93 10.38 -19.00
CA ARG A 148 0.93 10.07 -20.05
C ARG A 148 -0.28 11.00 -20.01
N ASN A 149 -0.36 11.91 -19.04
CA ASN A 149 -1.52 12.77 -18.79
C ASN A 149 -2.82 11.99 -18.51
N GLU A 150 -2.70 10.74 -18.04
CA GLU A 150 -3.82 9.84 -17.71
C GLU A 150 -3.65 9.31 -16.28
N SER A 151 -4.74 9.12 -15.53
CA SER A 151 -4.70 8.59 -14.17
C SER A 151 -5.63 7.38 -14.00
N ILE A 152 -5.19 6.39 -13.23
CA ILE A 152 -6.01 5.18 -12.94
C ILE A 152 -7.26 5.57 -12.12
N LEU A 153 -7.16 6.60 -11.30
CA LEU A 153 -8.28 7.12 -10.53
C LEU A 153 -9.35 7.79 -11.42
N ASP A 154 -9.03 8.14 -12.67
CA ASP A 154 -9.99 8.69 -13.63
C ASP A 154 -10.98 7.60 -14.12
N LEU A 155 -10.66 6.32 -13.90
CA LEU A 155 -11.55 5.17 -14.17
C LEU A 155 -12.65 5.01 -13.11
N LEU A 156 -12.47 5.56 -11.90
CA LEU A 156 -13.42 5.37 -10.82
C LEU A 156 -14.67 6.23 -11.04
N PRO A 157 -15.88 5.71 -10.76
CA PRO A 157 -17.13 6.44 -10.98
C PRO A 157 -17.30 7.65 -10.05
N PHE A 158 -16.46 7.77 -9.02
CA PHE A 158 -16.34 8.93 -8.16
C PHE A 158 -15.14 9.76 -8.61
N TRP A 159 -15.43 10.93 -9.18
CA TRP A 159 -14.41 11.89 -9.64
C TRP A 159 -13.63 12.41 -8.43
N LEU A 160 -12.43 11.88 -8.19
CA LEU A 160 -11.46 12.53 -7.31
C LEU A 160 -10.73 13.58 -8.15
N PRO A 161 -10.98 14.89 -7.95
CA PRO A 161 -10.37 15.92 -8.77
C PRO A 161 -8.88 16.02 -8.46
N ILE A 162 -8.07 15.21 -9.15
CA ILE A 162 -6.62 15.35 -9.21
C ILE A 162 -6.24 16.45 -10.23
N GLU A 163 -7.22 17.00 -10.94
CA GLU A 163 -7.06 18.01 -12.01
C GLU A 163 -6.62 19.39 -11.51
N LYS A 164 -6.88 19.72 -10.25
CA LYS A 164 -6.23 20.84 -9.58
C LYS A 164 -5.27 20.24 -8.57
N THR A 165 -3.97 20.41 -8.80
CA THR A 165 -2.94 20.16 -7.81
C THR A 165 -3.14 21.13 -6.65
N ILE A 166 -4.12 20.85 -5.80
CA ILE A 166 -4.13 21.42 -4.47
C ILE A 166 -2.92 20.76 -3.82
N ILE A 167 -1.81 21.51 -3.67
CA ILE A 167 -0.73 21.13 -2.77
C ILE A 167 -1.44 20.69 -1.48
N ILE A 168 -1.28 19.43 -1.10
CA ILE A 168 -1.89 18.94 0.14
C ILE A 168 -1.42 19.88 1.21
N ASN A 169 -2.37 20.53 1.88
CA ASN A 169 -2.06 21.54 2.88
C ASN A 169 -0.98 20.95 3.81
N PRO A 170 0.14 21.67 4.06
CA PRO A 170 1.21 21.19 4.94
C PRO A 170 0.71 20.65 6.28
N ILE A 171 -0.43 21.14 6.78
CA ILE A 171 -1.12 20.64 7.97
C ILE A 171 -1.65 19.20 7.75
N ILE A 172 -2.34 18.93 6.64
CA ILE A 172 -2.86 17.60 6.30
C ILE A 172 -1.69 16.64 6.05
N SER A 173 -0.65 17.10 5.35
CA SER A 173 0.60 16.39 5.13
C SER A 173 1.27 15.99 6.45
N SER A 174 1.37 16.93 7.40
CA SER A 174 1.92 16.68 8.75
C SER A 174 1.07 15.70 9.54
N LEU A 175 -0.27 15.85 9.50
CA LEU A 175 -1.20 14.92 10.15
C LEU A 175 -1.05 13.50 9.60
N LEU A 176 -0.92 13.34 8.28
CA LEU A 176 -0.73 12.03 7.65
C LEU A 176 0.59 11.39 8.06
N ILE A 177 1.68 12.16 8.16
CA ILE A 177 2.97 11.66 8.69
C ILE A 177 2.83 11.20 10.14
N ILE A 178 2.15 12.00 10.98
CA ILE A 178 1.88 11.64 12.38
C ILE A 178 1.07 10.36 12.45
N ILE A 179 0.02 10.21 11.63
CA ILE A 179 -0.78 8.98 11.54
C ILE A 179 0.09 7.79 11.11
N GLY A 180 0.98 7.97 10.14
CA GLY A 180 1.92 6.94 9.69
C GLY A 180 2.83 6.46 10.83
N ILE A 181 3.50 7.39 11.52
CA ILE A 181 4.39 7.10 12.66
C ILE A 181 3.60 6.47 13.81
N TYR A 182 2.42 6.99 14.11
CA TYR A 182 1.56 6.49 15.18
C TYR A 182 1.06 5.07 14.88
N SER A 183 0.72 4.77 13.63
CA SER A 183 0.31 3.43 13.21
C SER A 183 1.43 2.40 13.43
N MET A 184 2.69 2.74 13.09
CA MET A 184 3.84 1.89 13.38
C MET A 184 4.03 1.68 14.89
N THR A 185 3.86 2.74 15.67
CA THR A 185 4.06 2.71 17.13
C THR A 185 2.97 1.88 17.82
N ILE A 186 1.71 2.00 17.39
CA ILE A 186 0.59 1.18 17.88
C ILE A 186 0.89 -0.30 17.58
N MET A 187 1.21 -0.63 16.33
CA MET A 187 1.49 -2.02 15.95
C MET A 187 2.69 -2.58 16.69
N TYR A 188 3.67 -1.74 17.02
CA TYR A 188 4.79 -2.12 17.86
C TYR A 188 4.36 -2.40 19.31
N LYS A 189 3.56 -1.53 19.93
CA LYS A 189 3.15 -1.70 21.34
C LYS A 189 2.10 -2.78 21.57
N MET A 190 1.29 -3.10 20.56
CA MET A 190 0.17 -4.04 20.73
C MET A 190 0.59 -5.47 21.09
N LYS A 191 1.81 -5.92 20.74
CA LYS A 191 2.31 -7.23 21.20
C LYS A 191 2.51 -7.25 22.72
N ASP A 192 2.97 -6.14 23.31
CA ASP A 192 3.30 -6.06 24.74
C ASP A 192 2.04 -6.04 25.63
N SER A 193 0.85 -5.85 25.05
CA SER A 193 -0.45 -5.91 25.72
C SER A 193 -1.17 -7.26 25.56
N VAL A 194 -0.60 -8.20 24.80
CA VAL A 194 -1.17 -9.53 24.52
C VAL A 194 -0.43 -10.63 25.29
N GLU A 195 0.76 -10.33 25.83
CA GLU A 195 1.46 -11.15 26.85
C GLU A 195 0.96 -10.78 28.26
#